data_AF-A0A534B3L0-F1
#
_entry.id   AF-A0A534B3L0-F1
#
_cell.length_a   1.000
_cell.length_b   1.000
_cell.length_c   1.000
_cell.angle_alpha   90.00
_cell.angle_beta   90.00
_cell.angle_gamma   90.00
#
_symmetry.space_group_name_H-M   'P 1'
#
loop_
_entity.id
_entity.type
_entity.pdbx_description
1 polymer ?
#
loop_
_entity_poly.entity_id
_entity_poly.type
_entity_poly.pdbx_seq_one_letter_code
_entity_poly.pdbx_strand_id
1 'polypeptide(L)'
;MINDAGRMSAAEFSARYGLEGGYLSGSNRFFERVAQVPAAWNRMLFYNGDLFHSADIAAPARLSADPRTGRLTLNGFFTCRPAAR
;
A
#
# COMPACT_ATOMS: atom_id res chain seq x y z
N MET A 1 -10.68 -9.82 -9.37
CA MET A 1 -9.39 -9.14 -9.14
C MET A 1 -8.69 -9.61 -7.86
N ILE A 2 -9.16 -9.30 -6.64
CA ILE A 2 -8.47 -9.69 -5.38
C ILE A 2 -8.24 -11.21 -5.25
N ASN A 3 -9.27 -12.01 -5.55
CA ASN A 3 -9.20 -13.46 -5.51
C ASN A 3 -8.16 -14.05 -6.51
N ASP A 4 -7.98 -13.37 -7.64
CA ASP A 4 -7.02 -13.76 -8.68
C ASP A 4 -5.61 -13.33 -8.27
N ALA A 5 -5.46 -12.17 -7.62
CA ALA A 5 -4.18 -11.65 -7.14
C ALA A 5 -3.48 -12.59 -6.14
N GLY A 6 -4.26 -13.37 -5.37
CA GLY A 6 -3.72 -14.39 -4.45
C GLY A 6 -3.44 -15.75 -5.09
N ARG A 7 -3.75 -15.95 -6.37
CA ARG A 7 -3.68 -17.26 -7.04
C ARG A 7 -2.86 -17.27 -8.33
N MET A 8 -2.75 -16.13 -9.02
CA MET A 8 -2.02 -15.98 -10.27
C MET A 8 -0.60 -15.48 -10.01
N SER A 9 0.32 -15.77 -10.93
CA SER A 9 1.59 -15.05 -10.98
C SER A 9 1.37 -13.56 -11.30
N ALA A 10 2.34 -12.72 -10.96
CA ALA A 10 2.28 -11.29 -11.28
C ALA A 10 2.11 -11.04 -12.79
N ALA A 11 2.80 -11.82 -13.64
CA ALA A 11 2.73 -11.68 -15.10
C ALA A 11 1.34 -12.04 -15.65
N GLU A 12 0.74 -13.14 -15.20
CA GLU A 12 -0.62 -13.54 -15.60
C GLU A 12 -1.67 -12.53 -15.15
N PHE A 13 -1.56 -12.04 -13.91
CA PHE A 13 -2.44 -11.02 -13.38
C PHE A 13 -2.35 -9.72 -14.20
N SER A 14 -1.13 -9.27 -14.48
CA SER A 14 -0.85 -8.10 -15.32
C SER A 14 -1.44 -8.25 -16.73
N ALA A 15 -1.25 -9.39 -17.38
CA ALA A 15 -1.81 -9.65 -18.71
C ALA A 15 -3.34 -9.68 -18.71
N ARG A 16 -3.96 -10.32 -17.71
CA ARG A 16 -5.42 -10.43 -17.57
C ARG A 16 -6.08 -9.07 -17.30
N TYR A 17 -5.48 -8.28 -16.42
CA TYR A 17 -6.07 -7.04 -15.92
C TYR A 17 -5.44 -5.78 -16.52
N GLY A 18 -4.51 -5.88 -17.48
CA GLY A 18 -3.83 -4.73 -18.09
C GLY A 18 -3.23 -3.79 -17.07
N LEU A 19 -2.57 -4.33 -16.04
CA LEU A 19 -1.95 -3.58 -14.95
C LEU A 19 -0.46 -3.81 -14.95
N GLU A 20 0.30 -2.73 -14.96
CA GLU A 20 1.74 -2.80 -14.78
C GLU A 20 2.11 -2.97 -13.31
N GLY A 21 3.18 -3.72 -13.05
CA GLY A 21 3.72 -3.86 -11.70
C GLY A 21 4.37 -2.55 -11.25
N GLY A 22 4.10 -2.14 -10.01
CA GLY A 22 4.68 -0.95 -9.43
C GLY A 22 3.89 -0.42 -8.24
N TYR A 23 4.32 0.75 -7.74
CA TYR A 23 3.58 1.49 -6.74
C TYR A 23 2.46 2.28 -7.40
N LEU A 24 1.27 2.25 -6.80
CA LEU A 24 0.13 3.00 -7.30
C LEU A 24 0.31 4.50 -6.99
N SER A 25 0.27 5.34 -8.02
CA SER A 25 0.34 6.80 -7.91
C SER A 25 -1.00 7.45 -8.25
N GLY A 26 -1.97 7.31 -7.35
CA GLY A 26 -3.31 7.90 -7.50
C GLY A 26 -4.41 6.90 -7.86
N SER A 27 -5.49 7.41 -8.44
CA SER A 27 -6.64 6.58 -8.85
C SER A 27 -6.35 5.87 -10.18
N ASN A 28 -7.00 4.74 -10.41
CA ASN A 28 -7.05 4.06 -11.70
C ASN A 28 -8.47 3.52 -11.95
N ARG A 29 -8.65 2.71 -13.00
CA ARG A 29 -9.97 2.14 -13.34
C ARG A 29 -10.55 1.15 -12.32
N PHE A 30 -9.75 0.69 -11.35
CA PHE A 30 -10.13 -0.29 -10.34
C PHE A 30 -10.26 0.31 -8.94
N PHE A 31 -9.52 1.37 -8.65
CA PHE A 31 -9.45 1.99 -7.32
C PHE A 31 -9.48 3.51 -7.40
N GLU A 32 -10.22 4.12 -6.47
CA GLU A 32 -10.20 5.55 -6.23
C GLU A 32 -9.29 5.86 -5.03
N ARG A 33 -8.38 6.83 -5.19
CA ARG A 33 -7.62 7.38 -4.07
C ARG A 33 -8.48 8.38 -3.29
N VAL A 34 -9.05 7.92 -2.19
CA VAL A 34 -9.87 8.74 -1.29
C VAL A 34 -9.06 9.54 -0.27
N ALA A 35 -7.81 9.14 -0.01
CA ALA A 35 -6.92 9.81 0.93
C ALA A 35 -5.45 9.62 0.54
N GLN A 36 -4.61 10.59 0.92
CA GLN A 36 -3.15 10.53 0.80
C GLN A 36 -2.53 11.20 2.02
N VAL A 37 -1.57 10.52 2.65
CA VAL A 37 -0.81 11.07 3.78
C VAL A 37 0.66 11.20 3.36
N PRO A 38 1.21 12.43 3.29
CA PRO A 38 2.62 12.62 2.97
C PRO A 38 3.53 11.89 3.96
N ALA A 39 4.65 11.37 3.46
CA ALA A 39 5.67 10.77 4.32
C ALA A 39 6.25 11.83 5.28
N ALA A 40 6.39 11.48 6.56
CA ALA A 40 7.03 12.30 7.56
C ALA A 40 7.77 11.42 8.57
N TRP A 41 8.92 11.89 9.05
CA TRP A 41 9.66 11.21 10.11
C TRP A 41 8.81 11.12 11.38
N ASN A 42 8.90 9.98 12.07
CA ASN A 42 8.24 9.74 13.36
C ASN A 42 6.71 9.96 13.35
N ARG A 43 6.07 9.73 12.19
CA ARG A 43 4.60 9.77 12.05
C ARG A 43 4.02 8.37 12.15
N MET A 44 2.99 8.22 12.99
CA MET A 44 2.19 7.01 13.12
C MET A 44 0.79 7.23 12.54
N LEU A 45 0.24 6.21 11.88
CA LEU A 45 -1.11 6.22 11.31
C LEU A 45 -1.87 5.01 11.83
N PHE A 46 -3.12 5.22 12.24
CA PHE A 46 -4.08 4.17 12.54
C PHE A 46 -5.27 4.32 11.62
N TYR A 47 -5.73 3.21 11.06
CA TYR A 47 -6.87 3.14 10.17
C TYR A 47 -7.49 1.74 10.24
N ASN A 48 -8.73 1.59 9.79
CA ASN A 48 -9.41 0.30 9.81
C ASN A 48 -8.75 -0.67 8.83
N GLY A 49 -8.56 -1.92 9.25
CA GLY A 49 -7.86 -2.94 8.46
C GLY A 49 -8.60 -3.43 7.21
N ASP A 50 -9.86 -3.04 7.02
CA ASP A 50 -10.67 -3.30 5.83
C ASP A 50 -10.45 -2.26 4.71
N LEU A 51 -9.70 -1.19 4.98
CA LEU A 51 -9.36 -0.19 3.98
C LEU A 51 -8.19 -0.64 3.11
N PHE A 52 -8.42 -0.67 1.80
CA PHE A 52 -7.34 -0.79 0.83
C PHE A 52 -6.39 0.39 0.94
N HIS A 53 -5.11 0.09 1.10
CA HIS A 53 -4.04 1.07 1.18
C HIS A 53 -2.82 0.54 0.45
N SER A 54 -1.97 1.47 0.02
CA SER A 54 -0.70 1.17 -0.62
C SER A 54 0.31 2.25 -0.25
N ALA A 55 1.59 1.92 -0.37
CA ALA A 55 2.63 2.92 -0.25
C ALA A 55 2.59 3.86 -1.47
N ASP A 56 2.41 5.15 -1.22
CA ASP A 56 2.52 6.19 -2.23
C ASP A 56 4.00 6.53 -2.47
N ILE A 57 4.63 5.86 -3.44
CA ILE A 57 6.05 6.01 -3.78
C ILE A 57 6.18 6.54 -5.21
N ALA A 58 6.19 7.86 -5.34
CA ALA A 58 6.31 8.53 -6.64
C ALA A 58 7.68 8.38 -7.31
N ALA A 59 8.74 8.12 -6.54
CA ALA A 59 10.11 7.97 -7.05
C ALA A 59 10.80 6.69 -6.52
N PRO A 60 10.42 5.50 -7.02
CA PRO A 60 10.95 4.22 -6.54
C PRO A 60 12.47 4.11 -6.65
N ALA A 61 13.08 4.76 -7.64
CA ALA A 61 14.53 4.79 -7.84
C ALA A 61 15.31 5.47 -6.69
N ARG A 62 14.63 6.20 -5.79
CA ARG A 62 15.25 6.81 -4.60
C ARG A 62 15.21 5.90 -3.38
N LEU A 63 14.60 4.72 -3.47
CA LEU A 63 14.61 3.75 -2.38
C LEU A 63 16.04 3.23 -2.18
N SER A 64 16.49 3.29 -0.93
CA SER A 64 17.80 2.80 -0.51
C SER A 64 17.60 1.60 0.42
N ALA A 65 18.43 0.57 0.23
CA ALA A 65 18.51 -0.56 1.13
C ALA A 65 19.35 -0.25 2.39
N ASP A 66 20.13 0.84 2.39
CA ASP A 66 20.86 1.28 3.57
C ASP A 66 19.87 1.88 4.59
N PRO A 67 19.70 1.27 5.78
CA PRO A 67 18.74 1.73 6.78
C PRO A 67 19.06 3.12 7.33
N ARG A 68 20.29 3.63 7.17
CA ARG A 68 20.66 4.98 7.59
C ARG A 68 20.12 6.07 6.66
N THR A 69 19.81 5.73 5.41
CA THR A 69 19.41 6.68 4.35
C THR A 69 18.08 6.32 3.69
N GLY A 70 17.59 5.09 3.89
CA GLY A 70 16.34 4.58 3.36
C GLY A 70 15.11 5.07 4.12
N ARG A 71 13.94 4.85 3.49
CA ARG A 71 12.63 5.08 4.12
C ARG A 71 12.26 3.85 4.95
N LEU A 72 12.36 3.97 6.27
CA LEU A 72 11.96 2.92 7.20
C LEU A 72 10.51 3.14 7.66
N THR A 73 9.71 2.08 7.61
CA THR A 73 8.33 2.06 8.11
C THR A 73 8.08 0.77 8.87
N LEU A 74 7.34 0.85 9.97
CA LEU A 74 6.83 -0.31 10.70
C LEU A 74 5.31 -0.37 10.52
N ASN A 75 4.80 -1.57 10.20
CA ASN A 75 3.37 -1.83 10.09
C ASN A 75 2.97 -2.87 11.14
N GLY A 76 1.85 -2.64 11.82
CA GLY A 76 1.28 -3.55 12.80
C GLY A 76 -0.20 -3.72 12.59
N PHE A 77 -0.69 -4.94 12.77
CA PHE A 77 -2.11 -5.27 12.73
C PHE A 77 -2.58 -5.57 14.14
N PHE A 78 -3.67 -4.91 14.56
CA PHE A 78 -4.19 -5.01 15.91
C PHE A 78 -5.66 -5.42 15.87
N THR A 79 -5.98 -6.53 16.53
CA THR A 79 -7.37 -6.92 16.75
C THR A 79 -7.89 -6.20 17.99
N CYS A 80 -8.79 -5.24 17.80
CA CYS A 80 -9.40 -4.49 18.88
C CYS A 80 -10.83 -4.97 19.15
N ARG A 81 -11.23 -4.97 20.42
CA ARG A 81 -12.65 -5.02 20.79
C ARG A 81 -13.12 -3.58 21.03
N PRO A 82 -14.31 -3.17 20.57
CA PRO A 82 -14.88 -1.89 20.97
C PRO A 82 -14.92 -1.81 22.49
N ALA A 83 -14.49 -0.68 23.06
CA ALA A 83 -14.75 -0.42 24.47
C ALA A 83 -16.27 -0.35 24.66
N ALA A 84 -16.79 -0.99 25.71
CA ALA A 84 -18.18 -0.78 26.11
C ALA A 84 -18.36 0.73 26.37
N ARG A 85 -19.35 1.34 25.71
CA ARG A 85 -19.70 2.75 25.93
C ARG A 85 -20.29 2.94 27.31
#